data_AF-A0A7W0EV09-F1
#
_entry.id   AF-A0A7W0EV09-F1
#
_cell.length_a   1.000
_cell.length_b   1.000
_cell.length_c   1.000
_cell.angle_alpha   90.00
_cell.angle_beta   90.00
_cell.angle_gamma   90.00
#
_symmetry.space_group_name_H-M   'P 1'
#
loop_
_entity.id
_entity.type
_entity.pdbx_description
1 polymer ?
#
loop_
_entity_poly.entity_id
_entity_poly.type
_entity_poly.pdbx_seq_one_letter_code
_entity_poly.pdbx_strand_id
1 'polypeptide(L)'
;MFGIGMPEMILILAVALIVIGPKKLPDLAKSLGKAMREFKNATAEIKDSLNVDDDLNDIKKNLRKTETGTPPEKDKAGELKPETGLTSKGIPDPYPESDTENDNGPPNDHRA
;
A
#
# COMPACT_ATOMS: atom_id res chain seq x y z
N MET A 1 5.83 -17.81 19.18
CA MET A 1 5.69 -19.28 19.11
C MET A 1 4.87 -19.60 17.88
N PHE A 2 5.32 -20.58 17.06
CA PHE A 2 4.85 -20.92 15.71
C PHE A 2 5.07 -19.86 14.62
N GLY A 3 6.33 -19.66 14.24
CA GLY A 3 6.65 -19.12 12.93
C GLY A 3 6.57 -20.26 11.92
N ILE A 4 5.43 -20.40 11.22
CA ILE A 4 5.36 -21.26 10.03
C ILE A 4 6.18 -20.54 8.96
N GLY A 5 7.41 -21.01 8.76
CA GLY A 5 8.27 -20.53 7.71
C GLY A 5 7.98 -21.22 6.39
N MET A 6 8.71 -20.79 5.36
CA MET A 6 8.73 -21.48 4.07
C MET A 6 9.07 -22.98 4.19
N PRO A 7 10.02 -23.42 5.05
CA PRO A 7 10.34 -24.84 5.18
C PRO A 7 9.15 -25.69 5.66
N GLU A 8 8.42 -25.22 6.67
CA GLU A 8 7.25 -25.92 7.22
C GLU A 8 6.12 -26.00 6.18
N MET A 9 5.89 -24.93 5.41
CA MET A 9 4.92 -24.94 4.32
C MET A 9 5.26 -25.97 3.23
N ILE A 10 6.55 -26.06 2.85
CA ILE A 10 7.01 -27.04 1.85
C ILE A 10 6.81 -28.47 2.36
N LEU A 11 7.08 -28.74 3.65
CA LEU A 11 6.86 -30.07 4.25
C LEU A 11 5.38 -30.48 4.17
N ILE A 12 4.47 -29.58 4.54
CA ILE A 12 3.03 -29.82 4.46
C ILE A 12 2.61 -30.05 3.01
N LEU A 13 3.12 -29.25 2.07
CA LEU A 13 2.83 -29.40 0.65
C LEU A 13 3.33 -30.75 0.12
N ALA A 14 4.51 -31.21 0.54
CA ALA A 14 5.06 -32.50 0.15
C ALA A 14 4.16 -33.66 0.63
N VAL A 15 3.67 -33.61 1.87
CA VAL A 15 2.72 -34.61 2.38
C VAL A 15 1.41 -34.57 1.59
N ALA A 16 0.85 -33.39 1.36
CA ALA A 16 -0.37 -33.23 0.55
C ALA A 16 -0.19 -33.75 -0.88
N LEU A 17 0.98 -33.52 -1.49
CA LEU A 17 1.37 -34.02 -2.80
C LEU A 17 1.49 -35.55 -2.86
N ILE A 18 1.89 -36.20 -1.77
CA ILE A 18 1.93 -37.67 -1.71
C ILE A 18 0.50 -38.23 -1.66
N VAL A 19 -0.39 -37.62 -0.87
CA VAL A 19 -1.78 -38.05 -0.72
C VAL A 19 -2.59 -37.82 -2.01
N ILE A 20 -2.46 -36.64 -2.61
CA ILE A 20 -3.22 -36.24 -3.79
C ILE A 20 -2.52 -36.71 -5.08
N GLY A 21 -1.18 -36.66 -5.11
CA GLY A 21 -0.35 -36.91 -6.28
C GLY A 21 0.03 -35.62 -7.02
N PRO A 22 1.32 -35.38 -7.36
CA PRO A 22 1.76 -34.15 -8.04
C PRO A 22 1.16 -33.99 -9.43
N LYS A 23 0.79 -35.09 -10.10
CA LYS A 23 0.11 -35.07 -11.39
C LYS A 23 -1.34 -34.59 -11.29
N LYS A 24 -2.00 -34.76 -10.14
CA LYS A 24 -3.42 -34.36 -9.95
C LYS A 24 -3.59 -32.89 -9.58
N LEU A 25 -2.61 -32.26 -8.94
CA LEU A 25 -2.65 -30.82 -8.64
C LEU A 25 -2.92 -29.93 -9.87
N PRO A 26 -2.22 -30.07 -11.01
CA PRO A 26 -2.49 -29.22 -12.17
C PRO A 26 -3.90 -29.47 -12.74
N ASP A 27 -4.41 -30.69 -12.68
CA ASP A 27 -5.76 -31.01 -13.14
C ASP A 27 -6.83 -30.38 -12.21
N LEU A 28 -6.65 -30.49 -10.89
CA LEU A 28 -7.52 -29.84 -9.90
C LEU A 28 -7.48 -28.31 -10.02
N ALA A 29 -6.30 -27.73 -10.23
CA ALA A 29 -6.14 -26.30 -10.44
C ALA A 29 -6.82 -25.84 -11.74
N LYS A 30 -6.73 -26.61 -12.83
CA LYS A 30 -7.44 -26.33 -14.08
C LYS A 30 -8.95 -26.39 -13.90
N SER A 31 -9.48 -27.42 -13.22
CA SER A 31 -10.92 -27.55 -13.00
C SER A 31 -11.45 -26.45 -12.10
N LEU A 32 -10.75 -26.15 -10.99
CA LEU A 32 -11.11 -25.08 -10.08
C LEU A 32 -10.98 -23.72 -10.77
N GLY A 33 -9.92 -23.49 -11.55
CA GLY A 33 -9.72 -22.27 -12.30
C GLY A 33 -10.81 -22.03 -13.34
N LYS A 34 -11.25 -23.09 -14.03
CA LYS A 34 -12.38 -23.03 -14.96
C LYS A 34 -13.68 -22.68 -14.21
N ALA A 35 -13.97 -23.37 -13.11
CA ALA A 35 -15.14 -23.09 -12.28
C ALA A 35 -15.13 -21.66 -11.73
N MET A 36 -13.99 -21.17 -11.22
CA MET A 36 -13.84 -19.79 -10.74
C MET A 36 -14.02 -18.77 -11.86
N ARG A 37 -13.56 -19.06 -13.08
CA ARG A 37 -13.77 -18.20 -14.24
C ARG A 37 -15.24 -18.14 -14.65
N GLU A 38 -15.91 -19.28 -14.71
CA GLU A 38 -17.35 -19.37 -15.01
C GLU A 38 -18.17 -18.67 -13.92
N PHE A 39 -17.85 -18.89 -12.65
CA PHE A 39 -18.47 -18.20 -11.52
C PHE A 39 -18.26 -16.68 -11.58
N LYS A 40 -17.05 -16.21 -11.89
CA LYS A 40 -16.76 -14.78 -12.05
C LYS A 40 -17.60 -14.18 -13.18
N ASN A 41 -17.68 -14.86 -14.32
CA ASN A 41 -18.46 -14.38 -15.46
C ASN A 41 -19.95 -14.31 -15.12
N ALA A 42 -20.51 -15.37 -14.53
CA ALA A 42 -21.90 -15.38 -14.09
C ALA A 42 -22.19 -14.27 -13.05
N THR A 43 -21.26 -14.05 -12.11
CA THR A 43 -21.37 -12.96 -11.13
C THR A 43 -21.31 -11.59 -11.80
N ALA A 44 -20.46 -11.42 -12.83
CA ALA A 44 -20.38 -10.18 -13.60
C ALA A 44 -21.66 -9.91 -14.39
N GLU A 45 -22.25 -10.91 -15.04
CA GLU A 45 -23.54 -10.76 -15.73
C GLU A 45 -24.69 -10.41 -14.76
N ILE A 46 -24.66 -10.96 -13.54
CA ILE A 46 -25.62 -10.60 -12.48
C ILE A 46 -25.39 -9.16 -12.01
N LYS A 47 -24.12 -8.74 -11.89
CA LYS A 47 -23.76 -7.37 -11.51
C LYS A 47 -24.07 -6.34 -12.60
N ASP A 48 -24.01 -6.73 -13.87
CA ASP A 48 -24.37 -5.86 -14.99
C ASP A 48 -25.90 -5.76 -15.15
N SER A 49 -26.64 -6.84 -14.88
CA SER A 49 -28.12 -6.84 -14.95
C SER A 49 -28.76 -6.18 -13.73
N LEU A 50 -28.16 -6.30 -12.56
CA LEU A 50 -28.46 -5.49 -11.39
C LEU A 50 -27.54 -4.27 -11.46
N ASN A 51 -27.91 -3.20 -12.17
CA ASN A 51 -27.17 -1.93 -12.36
C ASN A 51 -26.83 -1.14 -11.06
N VAL A 52 -26.50 -1.85 -10.00
CA VAL A 52 -26.08 -1.36 -8.69
C VAL A 52 -24.84 -0.49 -8.83
N ASP A 53 -23.94 -0.74 -9.79
CA ASP A 53 -22.79 0.14 -9.99
C ASP A 53 -23.18 1.49 -10.62
N ASP A 54 -24.09 1.52 -11.60
CA ASP A 54 -24.54 2.77 -12.22
C ASP A 54 -25.40 3.60 -11.25
N ASP A 55 -26.36 2.95 -10.57
CA ASP A 55 -27.21 3.60 -9.57
C ASP A 55 -26.37 4.16 -8.39
N LEU A 56 -25.38 3.42 -7.90
CA LEU A 56 -24.53 3.89 -6.80
C LEU A 56 -23.53 4.97 -7.24
N ASN A 57 -23.01 4.92 -8.47
CA ASN A 57 -22.12 5.96 -9.00
C ASN A 57 -22.87 7.28 -9.23
N ASP A 58 -24.12 7.21 -9.67
CA ASP A 58 -24.97 8.39 -9.84
C ASP A 58 -25.40 8.98 -8.50
N ILE A 59 -25.76 8.15 -7.52
CA ILE A 59 -26.03 8.62 -6.14
C ILE A 59 -24.76 9.28 -5.56
N LYS A 60 -23.59 8.67 -5.74
CA LYS A 60 -22.31 9.24 -5.25
C LYS A 60 -21.93 10.55 -5.93
N LYS A 61 -22.16 10.69 -7.24
CA LYS A 61 -21.97 11.94 -7.99
C LYS A 61 -22.92 13.03 -7.52
N ASN A 62 -24.19 12.71 -7.30
CA ASN A 62 -25.19 13.68 -6.86
C ASN A 62 -24.97 14.13 -5.40
N LEU A 63 -24.60 13.21 -4.51
CA LEU A 63 -24.23 13.56 -3.12
C LEU A 63 -23.01 14.48 -3.07
N ARG A 64 -21.98 14.21 -3.88
CA ARG A 64 -20.78 15.05 -3.95
C ARG A 64 -21.03 16.41 -4.61
N LYS A 65 -22.06 16.53 -5.45
CA LYS A 65 -22.49 17.80 -6.06
C LYS A 65 -23.31 18.67 -5.11
N THR A 66 -24.03 18.04 -4.17
CA THR A 66 -24.83 18.73 -3.16
C THR A 66 -23.98 19.30 -2.01
N GLU A 67 -22.79 18.75 -1.73
CA GLU A 67 -21.90 19.27 -0.68
C GLU A 67 -20.91 20.37 -1.15
N THR A 68 -20.76 20.62 -2.45
CA THR A 68 -20.00 21.79 -2.95
C THR A 68 -20.90 23.01 -3.14
N GLY A 69 -21.57 23.39 -2.05
CA GLY A 69 -22.38 24.60 -1.91
C GLY A 69 -21.76 25.56 -0.89
N THR A 70 -20.48 25.87 -1.01
CA THR A 70 -19.89 27.07 -0.40
C THR A 70 -18.89 27.66 -1.39
N PRO A 71 -19.19 28.82 -1.99
CA PRO A 71 -18.28 29.52 -2.89
C PRO A 71 -16.99 29.90 -2.16
N PRO A 72 -15.80 29.78 -2.79
CA PRO A 72 -14.62 30.48 -2.30
C PRO A 72 -14.87 31.98 -2.51
N GLU A 73 -15.20 32.67 -1.42
CA GLU A 73 -15.29 34.12 -1.34
C GLU A 73 -13.91 34.72 -1.64
N LYS A 74 -13.74 35.12 -2.90
CA LYS A 74 -12.72 36.07 -3.29
C LYS A 74 -13.25 37.43 -2.87
N ASP A 75 -12.54 38.09 -1.97
CA ASP A 75 -12.16 39.51 -2.03
C ASP A 75 -11.59 39.91 -0.66
N LYS A 76 -10.28 40.20 -0.59
CA LYS A 76 -9.77 41.56 -0.29
C LYS A 76 -8.27 41.62 -0.57
N ALA A 77 -7.93 42.73 -1.21
CA ALA A 77 -6.61 43.13 -1.66
C ALA A 77 -5.57 43.18 -0.55
N GLY A 78 -4.31 42.95 -0.92
CA GLY A 78 -3.15 43.12 -0.07
C GLY A 78 -1.88 42.78 -0.84
N GLU A 79 -1.53 43.62 -1.79
CA GLU A 79 -0.24 43.64 -2.44
C GLU A 79 0.89 43.77 -1.40
N LEU A 80 1.87 42.86 -1.44
CA LEU A 80 3.26 43.04 -1.00
C LEU A 80 4.08 41.83 -1.50
N LYS A 81 4.87 42.04 -2.55
CA LYS A 81 6.08 41.24 -2.90
C LYS A 81 7.04 41.23 -1.67
N PRO A 82 7.92 40.24 -1.39
CA PRO A 82 8.94 39.73 -2.33
C PRO A 82 9.34 38.23 -2.23
N GLU A 83 9.75 37.67 -3.38
CA GLU A 83 11.03 36.98 -3.65
C GLU A 83 11.77 36.13 -2.57
N THR A 84 12.13 34.92 -3.03
CA THR A 84 13.37 34.15 -2.74
C THR A 84 13.55 33.48 -1.38
N GLY A 85 14.09 32.26 -1.45
CA GLY A 85 15.03 31.77 -0.44
C GLY A 85 14.50 30.64 0.43
N LEU A 86 14.78 29.41 0.02
CA LEU A 86 15.07 28.34 0.97
C LEU A 86 16.18 28.81 1.91
N THR A 87 15.92 28.85 3.21
CA THR A 87 16.81 28.53 4.34
C THR A 87 16.59 29.43 5.54
N SER A 88 16.33 28.84 6.71
CA SER A 88 17.10 29.06 7.94
C SER A 88 16.26 28.78 9.20
N LYS A 89 16.79 27.86 10.01
CA LYS A 89 16.81 27.82 11.48
C LYS A 89 15.49 27.79 12.26
N GLY A 90 15.37 26.72 13.04
CA GLY A 90 15.50 26.89 14.49
C GLY A 90 14.36 26.32 15.32
N ILE A 91 14.47 25.05 15.71
CA ILE A 91 13.89 24.55 16.96
C ILE A 91 15.00 23.76 17.66
N PRO A 92 15.51 24.22 18.83
CA PRO A 92 16.49 23.50 19.63
C PRO A 92 15.87 22.31 20.37
N ASP A 93 16.67 21.26 20.52
CA ASP A 93 16.37 19.97 21.14
C ASP A 93 16.02 20.06 22.64
N PRO A 94 15.23 19.10 23.16
CA PRO A 94 15.33 18.80 24.58
C PRO A 94 15.24 17.29 24.87
N TYR A 95 16.26 16.49 24.54
CA TYR A 95 16.55 15.26 25.30
C TYR A 95 18.06 14.92 25.23
N PRO A 96 18.76 14.80 26.37
CA PRO A 96 20.17 14.43 26.42
C PRO A 96 20.37 12.91 26.54
N GLU A 97 21.56 12.49 26.08
CA GLU A 97 22.39 11.36 26.50
C GLU A 97 22.04 9.92 26.06
N SER A 98 22.98 9.32 25.32
CA SER A 98 23.75 8.20 25.87
C SER A 98 25.05 8.03 25.09
N ASP A 99 26.16 8.16 25.82
CA ASP A 99 27.51 8.00 25.33
C ASP A 99 27.77 6.53 24.96
N THR A 100 28.21 6.29 23.73
CA THR A 100 29.01 5.09 23.42
C THR A 100 30.29 5.53 22.72
N GLU A 101 31.24 5.89 23.57
CA GLU A 101 32.66 5.59 23.45
C GLU A 101 32.93 4.31 22.64
N ASN A 102 33.61 4.41 21.49
CA ASN A 102 34.79 3.58 21.20
C ASN A 102 35.54 4.02 19.93
N ASP A 103 36.81 4.40 20.14
CA ASP A 103 38.02 4.03 19.42
C ASP A 103 37.93 3.69 17.92
N ASN A 104 38.65 4.45 17.09
CA ASN A 104 39.53 3.92 16.04
C ASN A 104 40.40 5.06 15.45
N GLY A 105 41.57 5.26 16.04
CA GLY A 105 42.88 5.58 15.41
C GLY A 105 43.04 6.76 14.41
N PRO A 106 44.02 7.66 14.63
CA PRO A 106 44.36 8.69 13.64
C PRO A 106 45.16 8.12 12.46
N PRO A 107 44.85 8.49 11.20
CA PRO A 107 45.83 8.41 10.13
C PRO A 107 46.84 9.55 10.31
N ASN A 108 48.05 9.19 10.78
CA ASN A 108 49.19 10.10 10.85
C ASN A 108 49.59 10.58 9.44
N ASP A 109 49.51 11.89 9.22
CA ASP A 109 50.29 12.61 8.22
C ASP A 109 51.70 12.80 8.77
N HIS A 110 52.70 12.25 8.06
CA HIS A 110 54.07 12.73 8.13
C HIS A 110 54.52 13.15 6.74
N ARG A 111 54.52 14.46 6.51
CA ARG A 111 55.66 15.25 5.99
C ARG A 111 56.78 14.44 5.32
N ALA A 112 57.01 14.74 4.04
CA ALA A 112 58.33 15.01 3.47
C ALA A 112 58.17 15.87 2.20
#